data_AF-A0A1F2QIG1-F1
#
_entry.id   AF-A0A1F2QIG1-F1
#
_cell.length_a   1.000
_cell.length_b   1.000
_cell.length_c   1.000
_cell.angle_alpha   90.00
_cell.angle_beta   90.00
_cell.angle_gamma   90.00
#
_symmetry.space_group_name_H-M   'P 1'
#
loop_
_entity.id
_entity.type
_entity.pdbx_description
1 polymer ?
#
loop_
_entity_poly.entity_id
_entity_poly.type
_entity_poly.pdbx_seq_one_letter_code
_entity_poly.pdbx_strand_id
1 'polypeptide(L)'
;MPIVYALLLAAAAQAATSSSPPLAVQRISVAVPDPDRVQVTVHAARSPGVRADLAGQRLRLGAVPVPLDSPVDVTVGGGETQIDFEVKLRTVPEAVLGLDPNRMPVLWEGFGSGGAPVLAAGGTIDLGDPGEVELPLAGLYRAYARLSDVKLTPSLAAVSVHALLSLYNPFGFDVVATGLEYRLVVGSQAVLSAKRPGFRLRAGRRSDVLIEQDVPFGDVAGGAAAFLRGEPALLEGTLTVRTPQGERAIPLQLRAGM
;
A
#
# COMPACT_ATOMS: atom_id res chain seq x y z
N MET A 1 21.03 -7.42 53.08
CA MET A 1 20.57 -6.29 52.22
C MET A 1 20.82 -6.47 50.72
N PRO A 2 21.92 -7.06 50.20
CA PRO A 2 22.10 -7.21 48.73
C PRO A 2 21.23 -8.32 48.09
N ILE A 3 20.87 -9.36 48.85
CA ILE A 3 20.04 -10.48 48.37
C ILE A 3 18.57 -10.04 48.17
N VAL A 4 18.07 -9.11 48.99
CA VAL A 4 16.70 -8.56 48.89
C VAL A 4 16.56 -7.66 47.66
N TYR A 5 17.61 -6.90 47.33
CA TYR A 5 17.68 -6.11 46.09
C TYR A 5 17.76 -6.99 44.83
N ALA A 6 18.53 -8.08 44.89
CA ALA A 6 18.59 -9.06 43.79
C ALA A 6 17.26 -9.80 43.59
N LEU A 7 16.53 -10.11 44.67
CA LEU A 7 15.18 -10.71 44.60
C LEU A 7 14.12 -9.73 44.10
N LEU A 8 14.19 -8.44 44.45
CA LEU A 8 13.30 -7.40 43.92
C LEU A 8 13.59 -7.09 42.44
N LEU A 9 14.86 -7.08 42.03
CA LEU A 9 15.26 -6.95 40.62
C LEU A 9 14.90 -8.20 39.81
N ALA A 10 15.05 -9.39 40.37
CA ALA A 10 14.63 -10.63 39.73
C ALA A 10 13.09 -10.72 39.64
N ALA A 11 12.35 -10.30 40.67
CA ALA A 11 10.88 -10.24 40.64
C ALA A 11 10.35 -9.15 39.69
N ALA A 12 11.03 -8.00 39.60
CA ALA A 12 10.71 -6.95 38.62
C ALA A 12 11.07 -7.35 37.18
N ALA A 13 12.15 -8.11 36.99
CA ALA A 13 12.51 -8.69 35.70
C ALA A 13 11.58 -9.85 35.30
N GLN A 14 11.09 -10.65 36.26
CA GLN A 14 10.09 -11.70 36.00
C GLN A 14 8.71 -11.06 35.69
N ALA A 15 8.32 -10.00 36.40
CA ALA A 15 7.08 -9.26 36.16
C ALA A 15 7.05 -8.53 34.79
N ALA A 16 8.22 -8.24 34.20
CA ALA A 16 8.34 -7.67 32.86
C ALA A 16 8.23 -8.72 31.73
N THR A 17 8.11 -10.01 32.05
CA THR A 17 8.13 -11.10 31.04
C THR A 17 6.83 -11.86 30.85
N SER A 18 5.72 -11.43 31.46
CA SER A 18 4.40 -11.98 31.10
C SER A 18 3.77 -11.16 29.97
N SER A 19 4.45 -11.02 28.82
CA SER A 19 3.72 -10.72 27.59
C SER A 19 3.05 -12.02 27.16
N SER A 20 1.73 -12.13 27.32
CA SER A 20 0.98 -13.19 26.66
C SER A 20 1.44 -13.31 25.20
N PRO A 21 1.57 -14.53 24.64
CA PRO A 21 1.97 -14.68 23.25
C PRO A 21 1.05 -13.81 22.37
N PRO A 22 1.60 -13.15 21.34
CA PRO A 22 0.79 -12.30 20.48
C PRO A 22 -0.34 -13.12 19.87
N LEU A 23 -1.52 -12.51 19.81
CA LEU A 23 -2.67 -13.07 19.10
C LEU A 23 -2.27 -13.30 17.64
N ALA A 24 -2.57 -14.48 17.11
CA ALA A 24 -2.33 -14.76 15.71
C ALA A 24 -3.17 -13.81 14.86
N VAL A 25 -2.51 -13.04 13.99
CA VAL A 25 -3.18 -12.28 12.93
C VAL A 25 -3.80 -13.28 11.97
N GLN A 26 -5.10 -13.12 11.71
CA GLN A 26 -5.87 -13.96 10.80
C GLN A 26 -6.08 -13.26 9.47
N ARG A 27 -6.32 -11.94 9.51
CA ARG A 27 -6.58 -11.13 8.33
C ARG A 27 -6.23 -9.67 8.58
N ILE A 28 -5.86 -8.95 7.53
CA ILE A 28 -5.73 -7.49 7.52
C ILE A 28 -6.66 -6.91 6.46
N SER A 29 -7.37 -5.85 6.80
CA SER A 29 -8.20 -5.10 5.88
C SER A 29 -7.69 -3.66 5.79
N VAL A 30 -7.65 -3.10 4.59
CA VAL A 30 -7.16 -1.74 4.36
C VAL A 30 -8.26 -0.88 3.76
N ALA A 31 -8.39 0.34 4.24
CA ALA A 31 -9.19 1.38 3.61
C ALA A 31 -8.32 2.61 3.32
N VAL A 32 -8.68 3.36 2.28
CA VAL A 32 -7.95 4.55 1.83
C VAL A 32 -8.89 5.75 1.93
N PRO A 33 -9.07 6.31 3.15
CA PRO A 33 -9.94 7.47 3.34
C PRO A 33 -9.38 8.72 2.64
N ASP A 34 -8.06 8.84 2.54
CA ASP A 34 -7.33 9.97 1.97
C ASP A 34 -6.01 9.47 1.33
N PRO A 35 -5.46 10.13 0.29
CA PRO A 35 -4.20 9.69 -0.32
C PRO A 35 -3.00 9.63 0.63
N ASP A 36 -2.96 10.39 1.72
CA ASP A 36 -1.83 10.43 2.66
C ASP A 36 -2.02 9.51 3.86
N ARG A 37 -3.19 8.88 4.02
CA ARG A 37 -3.58 8.09 5.18
C ARG A 37 -4.28 6.81 4.77
N VAL A 38 -3.85 5.69 5.33
CA VAL A 38 -4.56 4.42 5.21
C VAL A 38 -5.09 4.01 6.57
N GLN A 39 -6.32 3.54 6.61
CA GLN A 39 -6.88 2.90 7.77
C GLN A 39 -6.64 1.40 7.65
N VAL A 40 -6.08 0.81 8.70
CA VAL A 40 -5.73 -0.60 8.77
C VAL A 40 -6.53 -1.22 9.89
N THR A 41 -7.20 -2.32 9.55
CA THR A 41 -7.93 -3.17 10.49
C THR A 41 -7.21 -4.51 10.57
N VAL A 42 -6.71 -4.86 11.75
CA VAL A 42 -6.12 -6.17 12.01
C VAL A 42 -7.17 -7.04 12.69
N HIS A 43 -7.52 -8.16 12.06
CA HIS A 43 -8.37 -9.20 12.63
C HIS A 43 -7.46 -10.28 13.23
N ALA A 44 -7.52 -10.45 14.54
CA ALA A 44 -6.69 -11.40 15.28
C ALA A 44 -7.55 -12.39 16.07
N ALA A 45 -6.93 -13.51 16.47
CA ALA A 45 -7.55 -14.49 17.34
C ALA A 45 -8.13 -13.83 18.61
N ARG A 46 -9.25 -14.34 19.13
CA ARG A 46 -9.92 -13.76 20.29
C ARG A 46 -9.02 -13.69 21.51
N SER A 47 -8.97 -12.52 22.14
CA SER A 47 -8.37 -12.35 23.46
C SER A 47 -9.43 -12.19 24.56
N PRO A 48 -9.55 -13.14 25.52
CA PRO A 48 -10.40 -12.97 26.67
C PRO A 48 -9.75 -11.99 27.66
N GLY A 49 -10.19 -10.73 27.68
CA GLY A 49 -9.82 -9.76 28.73
C GLY A 49 -9.22 -8.44 28.29
N VAL A 50 -9.27 -8.09 26.99
CA VAL A 50 -8.76 -6.79 26.50
C VAL A 50 -9.62 -5.65 27.03
N ARG A 51 -8.96 -4.61 27.55
CA ARG A 51 -9.59 -3.34 27.88
C ARG A 51 -9.47 -2.38 26.70
N ALA A 52 -10.53 -1.62 26.43
CA ALA A 52 -10.61 -0.67 25.33
C ALA A 52 -9.73 0.59 25.52
N ASP A 53 -9.14 0.79 26.71
CA ASP A 53 -8.34 1.97 27.04
C ASP A 53 -6.82 1.73 26.89
N LEU A 54 -6.34 1.82 25.66
CA LEU A 54 -4.90 1.80 25.38
C LEU A 54 -4.30 3.20 25.55
N ALA A 55 -3.17 3.29 26.26
CA ALA A 55 -2.43 4.54 26.44
C ALA A 55 -1.41 4.79 25.32
N GLY A 56 -1.08 3.76 24.54
CA GLY A 56 -0.18 3.87 23.40
C GLY A 56 -0.18 2.62 22.53
N GLN A 57 0.49 2.70 21.39
CA GLN A 57 0.61 1.59 20.46
C GLN A 57 1.93 1.61 19.69
N ARG A 58 2.28 0.47 19.10
CA ARG A 58 3.43 0.32 18.21
C ARG A 58 3.12 -0.69 17.12
N LEU A 59 3.48 -0.35 15.89
CA LEU A 59 3.50 -1.27 14.77
C LEU A 59 4.93 -1.54 14.34
N ARG A 60 5.23 -2.80 14.04
CA ARG A 60 6.48 -3.23 13.41
C ARG A 60 6.15 -4.09 12.20
N LEU A 61 6.80 -3.77 11.08
CA LEU A 61 6.83 -4.60 9.89
C LEU A 61 8.24 -5.20 9.77
N GLY A 62 8.37 -6.48 10.07
CA GLY A 62 9.68 -7.10 10.35
C GLY A 62 10.41 -6.38 11.48
N ALA A 63 11.62 -5.91 11.21
CA ALA A 63 12.38 -5.12 12.17
C ALA A 63 12.02 -3.62 12.16
N VAL A 64 11.26 -3.15 11.18
CA VAL A 64 11.04 -1.72 10.90
C VAL A 64 9.87 -1.18 11.73
N PRO A 65 10.10 -0.22 12.63
CA PRO A 65 9.01 0.44 13.35
C PRO A 65 8.23 1.36 12.39
N VAL A 66 6.91 1.24 12.38
CA VAL A 66 6.02 2.13 11.62
C VAL A 66 5.33 3.06 12.61
N PRO A 67 5.55 4.39 12.52
CA PRO A 67 4.87 5.34 13.39
C PRO A 67 3.35 5.30 13.16
N LEU A 68 2.60 5.15 14.25
CA LEU A 68 1.15 5.24 14.27
C LEU A 68 0.72 6.51 15.01
N ASP A 69 -0.39 7.10 14.59
CA ASP A 69 -1.05 8.14 15.37
C ASP A 69 -2.02 7.51 16.37
N SER A 70 -2.27 8.20 17.48
CA SER A 70 -3.36 7.87 18.41
C SER A 70 -4.64 8.63 17.99
N PRO A 71 -5.85 8.06 18.13
CA PRO A 71 -6.17 6.84 18.88
C PRO A 71 -6.18 5.55 18.04
N VAL A 72 -6.18 4.42 18.74
CA VAL A 72 -6.48 3.07 18.21
C VAL A 72 -7.78 2.61 18.83
N ASP A 73 -8.65 2.03 18.00
CA ASP A 73 -9.88 1.42 18.48
C ASP A 73 -9.70 -0.10 18.50
N VAL A 74 -9.99 -0.72 19.64
CA VAL A 74 -9.93 -2.18 19.79
C VAL A 74 -11.29 -2.70 20.16
N THR A 75 -11.86 -3.51 19.27
CA THR A 75 -13.17 -4.13 19.47
C THR A 75 -13.00 -5.63 19.64
N VAL A 76 -13.60 -6.20 20.69
CA VAL A 76 -13.64 -7.65 20.91
C VAL A 76 -15.09 -8.10 20.76
N GLY A 77 -15.37 -8.88 19.71
CA GLY A 77 -16.71 -9.31 19.36
C GLY A 77 -16.69 -10.41 18.30
N GLY A 78 -17.79 -11.13 18.12
CA GLY A 78 -17.93 -12.08 17.00
C GLY A 78 -16.97 -13.28 16.97
N GLY A 79 -16.17 -13.50 18.02
CA GLY A 79 -15.15 -14.56 18.05
C GLY A 79 -13.74 -14.11 17.65
N GLU A 80 -13.52 -12.81 17.43
CA GLU A 80 -12.22 -12.23 17.07
C GLU A 80 -11.89 -10.96 17.88
N THR A 81 -10.66 -10.47 17.71
CA THR A 81 -10.21 -9.17 18.21
C THR A 81 -9.86 -8.31 17.01
N GLN A 82 -10.56 -7.20 16.85
CA GLN A 82 -10.37 -6.22 15.78
C GLN A 82 -9.60 -5.02 16.32
N ILE A 83 -8.54 -4.63 15.63
CA ILE A 83 -7.67 -3.51 15.99
C ILE A 83 -7.63 -2.55 14.81
N ASP A 84 -8.19 -1.36 14.99
CA ASP A 84 -8.32 -0.33 13.97
C ASP A 84 -7.39 0.84 14.26
N PHE A 85 -6.47 1.13 13.35
CA PHE A 85 -5.57 2.28 13.46
C PHE A 85 -5.29 2.93 12.11
N GLU A 86 -4.86 4.18 12.15
CA GLU A 86 -4.46 4.93 10.96
C GLU A 86 -2.93 4.93 10.80
N VAL A 87 -2.48 4.79 9.56
CA VAL A 87 -1.08 4.96 9.16
C VAL A 87 -0.97 6.17 8.25
N LYS A 88 -0.22 7.19 8.69
CA LYS A 88 0.21 8.29 7.82
C LYS A 88 1.34 7.82 6.91
N LEU A 89 1.09 7.75 5.61
CA LEU A 89 2.08 7.23 4.65
C LEU A 89 3.36 8.08 4.61
N ARG A 90 3.26 9.39 4.87
CA ARG A 90 4.41 10.28 4.98
C ARG A 90 5.41 9.93 6.10
N THR A 91 4.99 9.18 7.12
CA THR A 91 5.85 8.77 8.25
C THR A 91 6.39 7.35 8.10
N VAL A 92 5.93 6.60 7.09
CA VAL A 92 6.39 5.24 6.83
C VAL A 92 7.86 5.27 6.41
N PRO A 93 8.74 4.51 7.07
CA PRO A 93 10.15 4.46 6.69
C PRO A 93 10.36 3.75 5.34
N GLU A 94 11.33 4.22 4.55
CA GLU A 94 11.72 3.61 3.27
C GLU A 94 12.08 2.13 3.39
N ALA A 95 12.62 1.71 4.54
CA ALA A 95 12.98 0.32 4.82
C ALA A 95 11.82 -0.67 4.67
N VAL A 96 10.55 -0.21 4.79
CA VAL A 96 9.36 -1.05 4.54
C VAL A 96 9.31 -1.54 3.09
N LEU A 97 9.78 -0.75 2.13
CA LEU A 97 9.84 -1.17 0.72
C LEU A 97 10.80 -2.34 0.48
N GLY A 98 11.74 -2.56 1.40
CA GLY A 98 12.61 -3.72 1.36
C GLY A 98 11.85 -5.01 1.66
N LEU A 99 10.86 -4.99 2.55
CA LEU A 99 10.24 -6.22 3.06
C LEU A 99 9.64 -7.08 1.94
N ASP A 100 9.77 -8.41 2.06
CA ASP A 100 9.12 -9.37 1.16
C ASP A 100 7.60 -9.27 1.34
N PRO A 101 6.85 -8.82 0.31
CA PRO A 101 5.41 -8.65 0.42
C PRO A 101 4.67 -9.97 0.63
N ASN A 102 5.25 -11.11 0.23
CA ASN A 102 4.59 -12.42 0.34
C ASN A 102 4.87 -13.11 1.69
N ARG A 103 5.74 -12.52 2.51
CA ARG A 103 6.13 -13.03 3.83
C ARG A 103 6.43 -11.89 4.78
N MET A 104 5.52 -10.93 4.88
CA MET A 104 5.73 -9.73 5.68
C MET A 104 5.44 -10.04 7.15
N PRO A 105 6.44 -10.01 8.05
CA PRO A 105 6.18 -10.19 9.48
C PRO A 105 5.48 -8.93 10.00
N VAL A 106 4.39 -9.09 10.72
CA VAL A 106 3.63 -7.99 11.32
C VAL A 106 3.56 -8.22 12.81
N LEU A 107 3.80 -7.17 13.58
CA LEU A 107 3.58 -7.15 15.01
C LEU A 107 3.00 -5.79 15.40
N TRP A 108 1.78 -5.80 15.91
CA TRP A 108 1.16 -4.67 16.58
C TRP A 108 1.13 -4.94 18.08
N GLU A 109 1.45 -3.90 18.87
CA GLU A 109 1.45 -3.94 20.34
C GLU A 109 0.65 -2.75 20.87
N GLY A 110 -0.29 -3.02 21.78
CA GLY A 110 -1.01 -2.02 22.56
C GLY A 110 -0.45 -1.94 23.98
N PHE A 111 -0.26 -0.72 24.48
CA PHE A 111 0.34 -0.45 25.78
C PHE A 111 -0.68 0.17 26.74
N GLY A 112 -0.68 -0.30 27.99
CA GLY A 112 -1.44 0.34 29.08
C GLY A 112 -0.76 1.61 29.59
N SER A 113 -1.40 2.33 30.51
CA SER A 113 -0.89 3.60 31.08
C SER A 113 0.47 3.49 31.78
N GLY A 114 0.84 2.30 32.26
CA GLY A 114 2.15 2.00 32.84
C GLY A 114 3.26 1.70 31.82
N GLY A 115 2.97 1.76 30.51
CA GLY A 115 3.93 1.49 29.44
C GLY A 115 4.23 0.00 29.18
N ALA A 116 3.61 -0.91 29.93
CA ALA A 116 3.69 -2.35 29.67
C ALA A 116 2.77 -2.75 28.51
N PRO A 117 3.19 -3.71 27.64
CA PRO A 117 2.32 -4.26 26.60
C PRO A 117 1.17 -5.04 27.26
N VAL A 118 -0.06 -4.67 26.92
CA VAL A 118 -1.29 -5.31 27.45
C VAL A 118 -2.01 -6.13 26.39
N LEU A 119 -1.71 -5.89 25.12
CA LEU A 119 -2.21 -6.63 23.98
C LEU A 119 -1.13 -6.67 22.90
N ALA A 120 -0.97 -7.80 22.24
CA ALA A 120 -0.15 -7.89 21.05
C ALA A 120 -0.86 -8.77 20.02
N ALA A 121 -0.76 -8.41 18.75
CA ALA A 121 -1.21 -9.20 17.63
C ALA A 121 -0.07 -9.30 16.63
N GLY A 122 0.28 -10.51 16.20
CA GLY A 122 1.40 -10.71 15.30
C GLY A 122 1.31 -11.98 14.48
N GLY A 123 2.10 -12.02 13.42
CA GLY A 123 2.12 -13.10 12.45
C GLY A 123 3.00 -12.78 11.26
N THR A 124 2.92 -13.61 10.24
CA THR A 124 3.46 -13.31 8.92
C THR A 124 2.27 -13.27 7.97
N ILE A 125 2.21 -12.26 7.11
CA ILE A 125 1.15 -12.12 6.11
C ILE A 125 1.72 -12.15 4.69
N ASP A 126 0.94 -12.71 3.77
CA ASP A 126 1.14 -12.59 2.34
C ASP A 126 0.20 -11.49 1.79
N LEU A 127 0.78 -10.35 1.40
CA LEU A 127 0.02 -9.24 0.79
C LEU A 127 -0.63 -9.60 -0.56
N GLY A 128 -0.17 -10.69 -1.19
CA GLY A 128 -0.74 -11.24 -2.41
C GLY A 128 -1.89 -12.23 -2.18
N ASP A 129 -2.11 -12.70 -0.94
CA ASP A 129 -3.20 -13.61 -0.61
C ASP A 129 -4.46 -12.83 -0.17
N PRO A 130 -5.54 -12.81 -0.99
CA PRO A 130 -6.78 -12.14 -0.63
C PRO A 130 -7.52 -12.77 0.56
N GLY A 131 -7.15 -13.98 0.99
CA GLY A 131 -7.63 -14.60 2.22
C GLY A 131 -6.99 -13.99 3.47
N GLU A 132 -5.75 -13.50 3.37
CA GLU A 132 -5.02 -12.87 4.46
C GLU A 132 -5.12 -11.34 4.42
N VAL A 133 -5.25 -10.73 3.23
CA VAL A 133 -5.27 -9.27 3.07
C VAL A 133 -6.38 -8.81 2.13
N GLU A 134 -7.29 -7.99 2.64
CA GLU A 134 -8.29 -7.29 1.84
C GLU A 134 -7.78 -5.90 1.43
N LEU A 135 -7.50 -5.73 0.14
CA LEU A 135 -7.08 -4.45 -0.44
C LEU A 135 -8.16 -3.87 -1.37
N PRO A 136 -8.53 -2.58 -1.21
CA PRO A 136 -9.49 -1.92 -2.07
C PRO A 136 -8.79 -1.43 -3.34
N LEU A 137 -8.35 -2.36 -4.21
CA LEU A 137 -7.50 -2.07 -5.37
C LEU A 137 -8.05 -0.92 -6.24
N ALA A 138 -9.35 -0.89 -6.51
CA ALA A 138 -9.98 0.19 -7.28
C ALA A 138 -9.94 1.57 -6.57
N GLY A 139 -9.92 1.59 -5.24
CA GLY A 139 -9.74 2.80 -4.43
C GLY A 139 -8.28 3.24 -4.38
N LEU A 140 -7.36 2.27 -4.20
CA LEU A 140 -5.91 2.49 -4.23
C LEU A 140 -5.46 3.09 -5.56
N TYR A 141 -5.88 2.52 -6.69
CA TYR A 141 -5.55 3.09 -8.00
C TYR A 141 -6.09 4.52 -8.12
N ARG A 142 -7.35 4.78 -7.75
CA ARG A 142 -7.91 6.15 -7.81
C ARG A 142 -7.15 7.17 -6.97
N ALA A 143 -6.63 6.78 -5.80
CA ALA A 143 -5.86 7.68 -4.94
C ALA A 143 -4.46 7.97 -5.54
N TYR A 144 -3.77 6.93 -6.02
CA TYR A 144 -2.34 7.01 -6.33
C TYR A 144 -2.00 7.14 -7.81
N ALA A 145 -2.91 6.79 -8.70
CA ALA A 145 -2.66 6.75 -10.14
C ALA A 145 -3.89 7.17 -10.94
N ARG A 146 -3.72 8.11 -11.87
CA ARG A 146 -4.81 8.57 -12.74
C ARG A 146 -4.33 8.62 -14.18
N LEU A 147 -5.18 8.13 -15.06
CA LEU A 147 -5.07 8.38 -16.49
C LEU A 147 -6.07 9.48 -16.87
N SER A 148 -5.57 10.60 -17.40
CA SER A 148 -6.39 11.73 -17.86
C SER A 148 -6.00 12.19 -19.25
N ASP A 149 -6.80 13.10 -19.81
CA ASP A 149 -6.52 13.80 -21.06
C ASP A 149 -6.25 12.87 -22.24
N VAL A 150 -6.87 11.69 -22.25
CA VAL A 150 -6.71 10.73 -23.34
C VAL A 150 -7.31 11.32 -24.61
N LYS A 151 -6.49 11.50 -25.64
CA LYS A 151 -6.87 11.96 -26.97
C LYS A 151 -6.24 11.06 -28.02
N LEU A 152 -7.05 10.67 -28.99
CA LEU A 152 -6.63 9.95 -30.18
C LEU A 152 -6.98 10.83 -31.37
N THR A 153 -5.97 11.39 -32.03
CA THR A 153 -6.15 12.28 -33.17
C THR A 153 -5.71 11.57 -34.44
N PRO A 154 -6.64 11.05 -35.25
CA PRO A 154 -6.30 10.38 -36.49
C PRO A 154 -5.83 11.38 -37.55
N SER A 155 -4.83 10.97 -38.32
CA SER A 155 -4.37 11.59 -39.56
C SER A 155 -4.38 10.56 -40.69
N LEU A 156 -4.02 10.97 -41.91
CA LEU A 156 -4.02 10.07 -43.08
C LEU A 156 -3.02 8.90 -42.97
N ALA A 157 -1.94 9.06 -42.18
CA ALA A 157 -0.88 8.06 -42.07
C ALA A 157 -0.73 7.46 -40.66
N ALA A 158 -1.09 8.23 -39.62
CA ALA A 158 -0.87 7.86 -38.23
C ALA A 158 -2.03 8.32 -37.34
N VAL A 159 -2.15 7.75 -36.15
CA VAL A 159 -2.95 8.27 -35.06
C VAL A 159 -2.00 8.81 -34.00
N SER A 160 -2.15 10.10 -33.68
CA SER A 160 -1.45 10.71 -32.55
C SER A 160 -2.17 10.33 -31.27
N VAL A 161 -1.45 9.63 -30.39
CA VAL A 161 -1.92 9.24 -29.06
C VAL A 161 -1.37 10.24 -28.06
N HIS A 162 -2.26 10.86 -27.28
CA HIS A 162 -1.90 11.73 -26.17
C HIS A 162 -2.64 11.27 -24.90
N ALA A 163 -1.94 11.17 -23.78
CA ALA A 163 -2.54 10.91 -22.48
C ALA A 163 -1.60 11.40 -21.36
N LEU A 164 -2.16 11.66 -20.19
CA LEU A 164 -1.40 12.03 -19.00
C LEU A 164 -1.57 10.95 -17.92
N LEU A 165 -0.45 10.31 -17.55
CA LEU A 165 -0.41 9.40 -16.41
C LEU A 165 0.11 10.16 -15.18
N SER A 166 -0.78 10.49 -14.27
CA SER A 166 -0.44 11.15 -13.01
C SER A 166 -0.25 10.12 -11.89
N LEU A 167 0.94 10.10 -11.30
CA LEU A 167 1.31 9.20 -10.20
C LEU A 167 1.58 10.01 -8.94
N TYR A 168 0.93 9.65 -7.84
CA TYR A 168 1.12 10.28 -6.54
C TYR A 168 2.02 9.44 -5.63
N ASN A 169 3.06 10.05 -5.08
CA ASN A 169 3.90 9.43 -4.04
C ASN A 169 3.50 10.00 -2.67
N PRO A 170 2.83 9.22 -1.81
CA PRO A 170 2.40 9.67 -0.49
C PRO A 170 3.49 9.58 0.59
N PHE A 171 4.64 9.00 0.26
CA PHE A 171 5.72 8.79 1.23
C PHE A 171 6.53 10.06 1.48
N GLY A 172 7.20 10.09 2.64
CA GLY A 172 8.12 11.16 3.03
C GLY A 172 9.48 11.12 2.32
N PHE A 173 9.67 10.22 1.36
CA PHE A 173 10.91 10.02 0.61
C PHE A 173 10.64 9.87 -0.90
N ASP A 174 11.65 10.15 -1.72
CA ASP A 174 11.57 10.04 -3.16
C ASP A 174 11.54 8.55 -3.58
N VAL A 175 10.59 8.17 -4.42
CA VAL A 175 10.55 6.82 -5.03
C VAL A 175 11.16 6.90 -6.44
N VAL A 176 12.07 5.99 -6.75
CA VAL A 176 12.69 5.93 -8.08
C VAL A 176 12.00 4.84 -8.90
N ALA A 177 11.24 5.24 -9.92
CA ALA A 177 10.79 4.32 -10.96
C ALA A 177 11.96 4.07 -11.91
N THR A 178 12.40 2.82 -12.06
CA THR A 178 13.49 2.45 -12.97
C THR A 178 13.00 2.21 -14.39
N GLY A 179 11.71 1.93 -14.56
CA GLY A 179 11.05 1.85 -15.86
C GLY A 179 9.54 1.81 -15.75
N LEU A 180 8.88 2.09 -16.86
CA LEU A 180 7.43 1.92 -17.02
C LEU A 180 7.17 1.25 -18.37
N GLU A 181 6.61 0.05 -18.33
CA GLU A 181 6.10 -0.66 -19.50
C GLU A 181 4.59 -0.57 -19.51
N TYR A 182 3.99 -0.14 -20.62
CA TYR A 182 2.56 0.08 -20.66
C TYR A 182 1.98 -0.13 -22.06
N ARG A 183 0.68 -0.42 -22.05
CA ARG A 183 -0.18 -0.54 -23.21
C ARG A 183 -1.45 0.26 -22.97
N LEU A 184 -1.79 1.13 -23.92
CA LEU A 184 -3.09 1.79 -23.96
C LEU A 184 -4.02 0.96 -24.84
N VAL A 185 -5.15 0.55 -24.27
CA VAL A 185 -6.17 -0.28 -24.90
C VAL A 185 -7.45 0.52 -24.99
N VAL A 186 -8.14 0.47 -26.13
CA VAL A 186 -9.49 1.00 -26.28
C VAL A 186 -10.38 -0.12 -26.80
N GLY A 187 -11.44 -0.42 -26.05
CA GLY A 187 -12.22 -1.63 -26.30
C GLY A 187 -11.39 -2.88 -26.09
N SER A 188 -11.21 -3.67 -27.16
CA SER A 188 -10.34 -4.85 -27.18
C SER A 188 -9.02 -4.65 -27.92
N GLN A 189 -8.75 -3.44 -28.41
CA GLN A 189 -7.63 -3.16 -29.31
C GLN A 189 -6.56 -2.32 -28.62
N ALA A 190 -5.30 -2.73 -28.76
CA ALA A 190 -4.17 -1.93 -28.32
C ALA A 190 -3.98 -0.75 -29.29
N VAL A 191 -3.98 0.48 -28.78
CA VAL A 191 -3.71 1.70 -29.57
C VAL A 191 -2.28 2.22 -29.37
N LEU A 192 -1.59 1.75 -28.33
CA LEU A 192 -0.19 2.08 -28.06
C LEU A 192 0.42 1.02 -27.15
N SER A 193 1.66 0.61 -27.43
CA SER A 193 2.50 -0.18 -26.53
C SER A 193 3.88 0.46 -26.48
N ALA A 194 4.38 0.78 -25.29
CA ALA A 194 5.65 1.47 -25.16
C ALA A 194 6.36 1.17 -23.83
N LYS A 195 7.66 1.47 -23.81
CA LYS A 195 8.50 1.45 -22.61
C LYS A 195 9.08 2.83 -22.41
N ARG A 196 9.01 3.33 -21.18
CA ARG A 196 9.56 4.62 -20.76
C ARG A 196 10.76 4.39 -19.84
N PRO A 197 11.83 5.19 -20.00
CA PRO A 197 12.95 5.16 -19.07
C PRO A 197 12.52 5.62 -17.67
N GLY A 198 13.33 5.29 -16.68
CA GLY A 198 13.07 5.63 -15.29
C GLY A 198 12.91 7.13 -15.01
N PHE A 199 12.13 7.45 -13.99
CA PHE A 199 11.87 8.80 -13.51
C PHE A 199 11.71 8.79 -11.98
N ARG A 200 11.76 9.97 -11.38
CA ARG A 200 11.66 10.12 -9.93
C ARG A 200 10.28 10.64 -9.52
N LEU A 201 9.63 9.90 -8.64
CA LEU A 201 8.41 10.30 -7.96
C LEU A 201 8.80 11.03 -6.66
N ARG A 202 8.64 12.36 -6.65
CA ARG A 202 9.05 13.17 -5.50
C ARG A 202 8.15 12.93 -4.28
N ALA A 203 8.75 12.94 -3.09
CA ALA A 203 8.03 12.77 -1.81
C ALA A 203 6.83 13.73 -1.70
N GLY A 204 5.66 13.19 -1.32
CA GLY A 204 4.43 13.95 -1.12
C GLY A 204 3.94 14.71 -2.37
N ARG A 205 4.32 14.28 -3.58
CA ARG A 205 3.99 15.00 -4.82
C ARG A 205 3.40 14.09 -5.88
N ARG A 206 2.53 14.71 -6.69
CA ARG A 206 2.05 14.14 -7.95
C ARG A 206 3.08 14.43 -9.04
N SER A 207 3.39 13.41 -9.82
CA SER A 207 4.29 13.47 -10.97
C SER A 207 3.51 13.06 -12.20
N ASP A 208 3.58 13.88 -13.25
CA ASP A 208 2.85 13.63 -14.49
C ASP A 208 3.80 13.06 -15.53
N VAL A 209 3.41 11.92 -16.09
CA VAL A 209 4.12 11.24 -17.18
C VAL A 209 3.30 11.44 -18.45
N LEU A 210 3.80 12.32 -19.31
CA LEU A 210 3.20 12.58 -20.62
C LEU A 210 3.39 11.35 -21.51
N ILE A 211 2.29 10.75 -21.96
CA ILE A 211 2.25 9.70 -22.98
C ILE A 211 1.90 10.39 -24.29
N GLU A 212 2.87 10.46 -25.19
CA GLU A 212 2.70 11.08 -26.51
C GLU A 212 3.48 10.26 -27.53
N GLN A 213 2.77 9.75 -28.53
CA GLN A 213 3.36 8.95 -29.61
C GLN A 213 2.44 8.90 -30.83
N ASP A 214 3.02 8.99 -32.02
CA ASP A 214 2.35 8.68 -33.27
C ASP A 214 2.46 7.19 -33.57
N VAL A 215 1.32 6.56 -33.90
CA VAL A 215 1.25 5.14 -34.24
C VAL A 215 0.68 4.99 -35.65
N PRO A 216 1.25 4.14 -36.53
CA PRO A 216 0.73 3.95 -37.88
C PRO A 216 -0.76 3.62 -37.87
N PHE A 217 -1.55 4.31 -38.71
CA PHE A 217 -3.02 4.22 -38.66
C PHE A 217 -3.51 2.78 -38.88
N GLY A 218 -2.86 2.03 -39.77
CA GLY A 218 -3.20 0.63 -40.05
C GLY A 218 -3.12 -0.29 -38.83
N ASP A 219 -2.24 0.00 -37.87
CA ASP A 219 -2.01 -0.84 -36.69
C ASP A 219 -3.06 -0.59 -35.60
N VAL A 220 -3.71 0.57 -35.61
CA VAL A 220 -4.58 1.05 -34.52
C VAL A 220 -5.98 1.48 -34.96
N ALA A 221 -6.31 1.31 -36.25
CA ALA A 221 -7.59 1.74 -36.82
C ALA A 221 -8.80 1.24 -36.03
N GLY A 222 -8.77 -0.02 -35.58
CA GLY A 222 -9.84 -0.63 -34.77
C GLY A 222 -10.02 0.06 -33.41
N GLY A 223 -8.92 0.36 -32.70
CA GLY A 223 -8.96 1.04 -31.42
C GLY A 223 -9.28 2.54 -31.54
N ALA A 224 -8.81 3.20 -32.59
CA ALA A 224 -9.19 4.59 -32.89
C ALA A 224 -10.69 4.72 -33.20
N ALA A 225 -11.25 3.79 -33.99
CA ALA A 225 -12.69 3.74 -34.24
C ALA A 225 -13.49 3.45 -32.96
N ALA A 226 -13.01 2.57 -32.09
CA ALA A 226 -13.62 2.30 -30.79
C ALA A 226 -13.64 3.54 -29.89
N PHE A 227 -12.55 4.30 -29.85
CA PHE A 227 -12.47 5.54 -29.09
C PHE A 227 -13.49 6.58 -29.56
N LEU A 228 -13.64 6.74 -30.89
CA LEU A 228 -14.64 7.64 -31.47
C LEU A 228 -16.08 7.23 -31.16
N ARG A 229 -16.34 5.94 -30.89
CA ARG A 229 -17.65 5.44 -30.41
C ARG A 229 -17.86 5.64 -28.90
N GLY A 230 -16.89 6.22 -28.19
CA GLY A 230 -16.97 6.45 -26.75
C GLY A 230 -16.57 5.26 -25.90
N GLU A 231 -15.88 4.26 -26.46
CA GLU A 231 -15.33 3.17 -25.65
C GLU A 231 -14.22 3.69 -24.71
N PRO A 232 -14.17 3.21 -23.44
CA PRO A 232 -13.21 3.70 -22.48
C PRO A 232 -11.78 3.27 -22.87
N ALA A 233 -10.84 4.18 -22.65
CA ALA A 233 -9.42 3.85 -22.70
C ALA A 233 -8.96 3.25 -21.37
N LEU A 234 -8.14 2.20 -21.46
CA LEU A 234 -7.53 1.47 -20.36
C LEU A 234 -6.01 1.49 -20.55
N LEU A 235 -5.27 1.93 -19.54
CA LEU A 235 -3.82 1.75 -19.47
C LEU A 235 -3.52 0.53 -18.61
N GLU A 236 -2.86 -0.45 -19.21
CA GLU A 236 -2.36 -1.65 -18.56
C GLU A 236 -0.84 -1.63 -18.59
N GLY A 237 -0.17 -1.98 -17.51
CA GLY A 237 1.29 -1.92 -17.50
C GLY A 237 1.93 -2.37 -16.21
N THR A 238 3.22 -2.11 -16.12
CA THR A 238 4.05 -2.39 -14.95
C THR A 238 4.99 -1.22 -14.72
N LEU A 239 4.92 -0.64 -13.54
CA LEU A 239 5.87 0.32 -13.02
C LEU A 239 6.94 -0.44 -12.22
N THR A 240 8.19 -0.37 -12.64
CA THR A 240 9.30 -0.96 -11.89
C THR A 240 9.87 0.11 -10.98
N VAL A 241 9.91 -0.15 -9.67
CA VAL A 241 10.45 0.76 -8.66
C VAL A 241 11.69 0.18 -8.01
N ARG A 242 12.66 1.04 -7.70
CA ARG A 242 13.82 0.66 -6.89
C ARG A 242 13.42 0.59 -5.42
N THR A 243 13.75 -0.52 -4.78
CA THR A 243 13.64 -0.71 -3.34
C THR A 243 15.02 -0.98 -2.75
N PRO A 244 15.21 -0.89 -1.42
CA PRO A 244 16.47 -1.25 -0.78
C PRO A 244 16.96 -2.68 -1.08
N GLN A 245 16.06 -3.61 -1.41
CA GLN A 245 16.39 -5.01 -1.67
C GLN A 245 16.47 -5.37 -3.16
N GLY A 246 16.23 -4.42 -4.05
CA GLY A 246 16.23 -4.64 -5.50
C GLY A 246 15.06 -3.96 -6.21
N GLU A 247 14.85 -4.29 -7.47
CA GLU A 247 13.73 -3.75 -8.23
C GLU A 247 12.44 -4.50 -7.91
N ARG A 248 11.31 -3.78 -7.90
CA ARG A 248 9.99 -4.34 -7.66
C ARG A 248 9.03 -3.89 -8.75
N ALA A 249 8.31 -4.84 -9.32
CA ALA A 249 7.25 -4.59 -10.29
C ALA A 249 5.93 -4.26 -9.57
N ILE A 250 5.29 -3.17 -9.97
CA ILE A 250 3.96 -2.77 -9.51
C ILE A 250 3.04 -2.79 -10.73
N PRO A 251 2.03 -3.68 -10.77
CA PRO A 251 1.07 -3.69 -11.88
C PRO A 251 0.27 -2.38 -11.88
N LEU A 252 -0.03 -1.88 -13.08
CA LEU A 252 -0.90 -0.74 -13.29
C LEU A 252 -2.08 -1.17 -14.15
N GLN A 253 -3.29 -0.87 -13.66
CA GLN A 253 -4.50 -1.01 -14.45
C GLN A 253 -5.40 0.20 -14.19
N LEU A 254 -5.42 1.12 -15.14
CA LEU A 254 -6.06 2.43 -14.98
C LEU A 254 -7.08 2.62 -16.08
N ARG A 255 -8.30 2.96 -15.69
CA ARG A 255 -9.31 3.44 -16.64
C ARG A 255 -9.20 4.95 -16.77
N ALA A 256 -9.25 5.44 -18.00
CA ALA A 256 -9.36 6.87 -18.24
C ALA A 256 -10.58 7.43 -17.50
N GLY A 257 -10.37 8.47 -16.70
CA GLY A 257 -11.48 9.23 -16.14
C GLY A 257 -12.16 9.99 -17.27
N MET A 258 -13.48 9.82 -17.42
CA MET A 258 -14.30 10.74 -18.23
C MET A 258 -14.31 12.13 -17.60
#